data_AF-A0A816F677-F1
#
_entry.id   AF-A0A816F677-F1
#
_cell.length_a   1.000
_cell.length_b   1.000
_cell.length_c   1.000
_cell.angle_alpha   90.00
_cell.angle_beta   90.00
_cell.angle_gamma   90.00
#
_symmetry.space_group_name_H-M   'P 1'
#
loop_
_entity.id
_entity.type
_entity.pdbx_description
1 polymer ?
#
loop_
_entity_poly.entity_id
_entity_poly.type
_entity_poly.pdbx_seq_one_letter_code
_entity_poly.pdbx_strand_id
1 'polypeptide(L)'
;VPVEKRRFAVGAIVDEIKDRELVEQMDKNNYKIFKLPEFDRSVYTTFSFKNILSIFIAVMKVPYRLGDYIQAKKIEAHPFLEIYKRPLIHFVVPLSDLDAYNVPEINNE
;
A
#
# COMPACT_ATOMS: atom_id res chain seq x y z
N VAL A 1 -16.03 2.16 -1.39
CA VAL A 1 -15.93 1.41 -2.67
C VAL A 1 -16.42 -0.03 -2.49
N PRO A 2 -17.47 -0.45 -3.22
CA PRO A 2 -17.94 -1.85 -3.26
C PRO A 2 -16.81 -2.83 -3.60
N VAL A 3 -16.87 -4.07 -3.12
CA VAL A 3 -15.76 -5.04 -3.21
C VAL A 3 -15.35 -5.29 -4.66
N GLU A 4 -16.34 -5.41 -5.55
CA GLU A 4 -16.21 -5.62 -6.99
C GLU A 4 -15.53 -4.46 -7.75
N LYS A 5 -15.58 -3.25 -7.19
CA LYS A 5 -14.94 -2.06 -7.76
C LYS A 5 -13.53 -1.81 -7.19
N ARG A 6 -13.10 -2.57 -6.19
CA ARG A 6 -11.74 -2.43 -5.64
C ARG A 6 -10.71 -2.85 -6.68
N ARG A 7 -9.62 -2.10 -6.75
CA ARG A 7 -8.46 -2.39 -7.57
C ARG A 7 -7.23 -2.42 -6.67
N PHE A 8 -6.20 -3.10 -7.12
CA PHE A 8 -4.91 -3.12 -6.44
C PHE A 8 -3.80 -2.91 -7.47
N ALA A 9 -2.70 -2.32 -7.03
CA ALA A 9 -1.48 -2.19 -7.79
C ALA A 9 -0.36 -2.90 -7.03
N VAL A 10 0.57 -3.51 -7.76
CA VAL A 10 1.76 -4.14 -7.20
C VAL A 10 2.96 -3.52 -7.89
N GLY A 11 3.98 -3.19 -7.11
CA GLY A 11 5.19 -2.57 -7.62
C GLY A 11 6.34 -2.66 -6.63
N ALA A 12 7.43 -1.97 -6.96
CA ALA A 12 8.59 -1.83 -6.09
C ALA A 12 8.65 -0.39 -5.56
N ILE A 13 9.01 -0.25 -4.28
CA ILE A 13 9.39 1.04 -3.72
C ILE A 13 10.89 1.18 -3.93
N VAL A 14 11.29 2.24 -4.63
CA VAL A 14 12.66 2.47 -5.09
C VAL A 14 13.12 3.87 -4.67
N ASP A 15 14.42 4.02 -4.48
CA ASP A 15 15.06 5.33 -4.29
C ASP A 15 15.42 5.91 -5.67
N GLU A 16 14.88 7.10 -5.98
CA GLU A 16 15.02 7.74 -7.30
C GLU A 16 16.48 7.95 -7.73
N ILE A 17 17.39 8.14 -6.75
CA ILE A 17 18.81 8.41 -7.02
C ILE A 17 19.60 7.11 -7.04
N LYS A 18 19.42 6.24 -6.02
CA LYS A 18 20.22 5.02 -5.88
C LYS A 18 19.81 3.92 -6.86
N ASP A 19 18.52 3.85 -7.20
CA ASP A 19 17.95 2.80 -8.03
C ASP A 19 17.61 3.33 -9.44
N ARG A 20 18.31 4.37 -9.90
CA ARG A 20 18.04 5.04 -11.18
C ARG A 20 17.96 4.07 -12.36
N GLU A 21 18.89 3.12 -12.46
CA GLU A 21 18.88 2.12 -13.53
C GLU A 21 17.62 1.25 -13.51
N LEU A 22 17.15 0.88 -12.32
CA LEU A 22 15.90 0.12 -12.14
C LEU A 22 14.69 0.98 -12.54
N VAL A 23 14.66 2.25 -12.15
CA VAL A 23 13.60 3.18 -12.56
C VAL A 23 13.53 3.31 -14.09
N GLU A 24 14.68 3.49 -14.76
CA GLU A 24 14.76 3.55 -16.22
C GLU A 24 14.31 2.23 -16.88
N GLN A 25 14.62 1.08 -16.28
CA GLN A 25 14.14 -0.22 -16.77
C GLN A 25 12.63 -0.39 -16.56
N MET A 26 12.08 0.05 -15.43
CA MET A 26 10.65 0.00 -15.16
C MET A 26 9.88 0.89 -16.14
N ASP A 27 10.38 2.10 -16.41
CA ASP A 27 9.80 3.01 -17.41
C ASP A 27 9.78 2.37 -18.81
N LYS A 28 10.91 1.80 -19.25
CA LYS A 28 11.01 1.07 -20.54
C LYS A 28 10.06 -0.11 -20.65
N ASN A 29 9.69 -0.73 -19.52
CA ASN A 29 8.75 -1.85 -19.46
C ASN A 29 7.29 -1.41 -19.22
N ASN A 30 6.97 -0.13 -19.43
CA ASN A 30 5.63 0.45 -19.30
C ASN A 30 5.03 0.38 -17.88
N TYR A 31 5.87 0.39 -16.84
CA TYR A 31 5.37 0.55 -15.48
C TYR A 31 4.94 2.00 -15.25
N LYS A 32 3.84 2.20 -14.51
CA LYS A 32 3.44 3.53 -14.06
C LYS A 32 4.31 3.95 -12.88
N ILE A 33 5.15 4.95 -13.10
CA ILE A 33 5.96 5.54 -12.04
C ILE A 33 5.09 6.50 -11.23
N PHE A 34 5.08 6.33 -9.91
CA PHE A 34 4.33 7.16 -8.98
C PHE A 34 5.21 7.51 -7.78
N LYS A 35 5.25 8.79 -7.43
CA LYS A 35 5.92 9.24 -6.22
C LYS A 35 4.96 9.10 -5.05
N LEU A 36 5.30 8.22 -4.09
CA LEU A 36 4.53 8.09 -2.87
C LEU A 36 4.49 9.45 -2.15
N PRO A 37 3.30 9.97 -1.83
CA PRO A 37 3.18 11.23 -1.12
C PRO A 37 3.70 11.05 0.31
N GLU A 38 4.20 12.14 0.87
CA GLU A 38 4.55 12.20 2.27
C GLU A 38 3.27 12.22 3.12
N PHE A 39 3.29 11.53 4.26
CA PHE A 39 2.15 11.50 5.18
C PHE A 39 2.65 11.51 6.62
N ASP A 40 1.99 12.31 7.46
CA ASP A 40 2.41 12.50 8.86
C ASP A 40 1.78 11.49 9.81
N ARG A 41 0.58 11.00 9.46
CA ARG A 41 -0.22 10.12 10.33
C ARG A 41 -0.68 8.91 9.55
N SER A 42 -0.49 7.74 10.14
CA SER A 42 -0.96 6.46 9.59
C SER A 42 -1.40 5.52 10.70
N VAL A 43 -2.34 4.62 10.38
CA VAL A 43 -2.50 3.39 11.15
C VAL A 43 -1.50 2.39 10.61
N TYR A 44 -0.67 1.85 11.50
CA TYR A 44 0.45 1.02 11.13
C TYR A 44 0.49 -0.25 11.95
N THR A 45 0.82 -1.37 11.30
CA THR A 45 1.14 -2.62 11.99
C THR A 45 2.13 -3.43 11.17
N THR A 46 2.72 -4.46 11.79
CA THR A 46 3.67 -5.35 11.14
C THR A 46 3.30 -6.81 11.34
N PHE A 47 3.73 -7.63 10.39
CA PHE A 47 3.65 -9.08 10.48
C PHE A 47 5.00 -9.71 10.16
N SER A 48 5.29 -10.88 10.74
CA SER A 48 6.55 -11.58 10.47
C SER A 48 6.60 -12.10 9.03
N PHE A 49 7.68 -11.79 8.28
CA PHE A 49 7.94 -12.29 6.95
C PHE A 49 9.06 -13.35 6.95
N LYS A 50 8.70 -14.58 7.30
CA LYS A 50 9.65 -15.71 7.36
C LYS A 50 9.64 -16.52 6.07
N ASN A 51 8.46 -16.95 5.63
CA ASN A 51 8.26 -17.83 4.48
C ASN A 51 6.97 -17.48 3.72
N ILE A 52 6.69 -18.20 2.64
CA ILE A 52 5.47 -17.99 1.84
C ILE A 52 4.21 -18.16 2.69
N LEU A 53 4.18 -19.12 3.61
CA LEU A 53 3.06 -19.33 4.51
C LEU A 53 2.78 -18.09 5.38
N SER A 54 3.83 -17.39 5.83
CA SER A 54 3.65 -16.15 6.59
C SER A 54 3.01 -15.01 5.79
N ILE A 55 3.21 -14.96 4.46
CA ILE A 55 2.52 -14.01 3.58
C ILE A 55 1.01 -14.33 3.54
N PHE A 56 0.65 -15.59 3.29
CA PHE A 56 -0.76 -16.00 3.25
C PHE A 56 -1.48 -15.70 4.56
N ILE A 57 -0.86 -15.98 5.70
CA ILE A 57 -1.44 -15.66 7.01
C ILE A 57 -1.60 -14.14 7.18
N ALA A 58 -0.62 -13.35 6.74
CA ALA A 58 -0.67 -11.90 6.87
C ALA A 58 -1.83 -11.30 6.05
N VAL A 59 -1.93 -11.66 4.77
CA VAL A 59 -3.00 -11.16 3.85
C VAL A 59 -4.39 -11.60 4.32
N MET A 60 -4.53 -12.79 4.89
CA MET A 60 -5.83 -13.28 5.39
C MET A 60 -6.24 -12.72 6.75
N LYS A 61 -5.33 -12.15 7.55
CA LYS A 61 -5.64 -11.72 8.93
C LYS A 61 -5.48 -10.24 9.16
N VAL A 62 -4.39 -9.65 8.68
CA VAL A 62 -4.00 -8.30 9.05
C VAL A 62 -4.96 -7.26 8.47
N PRO A 63 -5.34 -7.30 7.17
CA PRO A 63 -6.29 -6.33 6.61
C PRO A 63 -7.64 -6.35 7.31
N TYR A 64 -8.14 -7.52 7.71
CA TYR A 64 -9.41 -7.64 8.45
C TYR A 64 -9.33 -7.00 9.84
N ARG A 65 -8.29 -7.35 10.63
CA ARG A 65 -8.10 -6.79 11.97
C ARG A 65 -7.86 -5.28 11.93
N LEU A 66 -7.15 -4.82 10.91
CA LEU A 66 -6.88 -3.40 10.69
C LEU A 66 -8.17 -2.66 10.28
N GLY A 67 -8.99 -3.28 9.42
CA GLY A 67 -10.33 -2.80 9.06
C GLY A 67 -11.26 -2.67 10.26
N ASP A 68 -11.31 -3.69 11.12
CA ASP A 68 -12.11 -3.66 12.37
C ASP A 68 -11.67 -2.50 13.28
N TYR A 69 -10.35 -2.28 13.39
CA TYR A 69 -9.80 -1.18 14.19
C TYR A 69 -10.18 0.20 13.62
N ILE A 70 -10.02 0.38 12.30
CA ILE A 70 -10.38 1.63 11.61
C ILE A 70 -11.87 1.93 11.77
N GLN A 71 -12.72 0.92 11.58
CA GLN A 71 -14.17 1.03 11.75
C GLN A 71 -14.54 1.39 13.20
N ALA A 72 -13.96 0.70 14.19
CA ALA A 72 -14.23 0.96 15.60
C ALA A 72 -13.82 2.37 16.04
N LYS A 73 -12.77 2.92 15.44
CA LYS A 73 -12.30 4.28 15.70
C LYS A 73 -12.99 5.35 14.85
N LYS A 74 -13.86 4.96 13.90
CA LYS A 74 -14.52 5.86 12.93
C LYS A 74 -13.53 6.77 12.19
N ILE A 75 -12.38 6.22 11.83
CA ILE A 75 -11.34 6.95 11.10
C ILE A 75 -11.53 6.70 9.62
N GLU A 76 -11.45 7.75 8.79
CA GLU A 76 -11.35 7.60 7.35
C GLU A 76 -9.89 7.36 6.97
N ALA A 77 -9.60 6.16 6.47
CA ALA A 77 -8.24 5.70 6.25
C ALA A 77 -8.18 4.86 4.97
N HIS A 78 -7.47 5.35 3.96
CA HIS A 78 -7.25 4.67 2.68
C HIS A 78 -6.04 5.31 1.97
N PRO A 79 -5.35 4.61 1.05
CA PRO A 79 -5.47 3.19 0.71
C PRO A 79 -4.78 2.28 1.73
N PHE A 80 -5.00 0.96 1.61
CA PHE A 80 -4.24 -0.04 2.36
C PHE A 80 -2.94 -0.35 1.60
N LEU A 81 -1.80 -0.10 2.24
CA LEU A 81 -0.47 -0.35 1.68
C LEU A 81 0.16 -1.57 2.36
N GLU A 82 0.60 -2.54 1.56
CA GLU A 82 1.34 -3.71 2.02
C GLU A 82 2.78 -3.64 1.48
N ILE A 83 3.75 -3.41 2.37
CA ILE A 83 5.16 -3.27 2.02
C ILE A 83 5.94 -4.48 2.52
N TYR A 84 6.48 -5.25 1.59
CA TYR A 84 7.20 -6.48 1.86
C TYR A 84 8.70 -6.18 2.02
N LYS A 85 9.19 -6.13 3.26
CA LYS A 85 10.60 -5.88 3.57
C LYS A 85 11.08 -6.80 4.68
N ARG A 86 11.80 -7.88 4.31
CA ARG A 86 12.29 -8.86 5.28
C ARG A 86 13.06 -8.17 6.44
N PRO A 87 12.83 -8.61 7.69
CA PRO A 87 12.07 -9.80 8.10
C PRO A 87 10.57 -9.53 8.37
N LEU A 88 10.01 -8.41 7.91
CA LEU A 88 8.63 -8.00 8.20
C LEU A 88 7.80 -7.72 6.94
N ILE A 89 6.49 -7.74 7.12
CA ILE A 89 5.52 -7.13 6.21
C ILE A 89 4.96 -5.94 6.96
N HIS A 90 5.02 -4.76 6.35
CA HIS A 90 4.50 -3.53 6.91
C HIS A 90 3.13 -3.26 6.31
N PHE A 91 2.14 -3.06 7.16
CA PHE A 91 0.79 -2.67 6.76
C PHE A 91 0.58 -1.22 7.18
N VAL A 92 0.39 -0.34 6.21
CA VAL A 92 0.27 1.10 6.41
C VAL A 92 -1.06 1.56 5.83
N VAL A 93 -1.82 2.33 6.60
CA VAL A 93 -3.02 3.01 6.11
C VAL A 93 -2.87 4.49 6.44
N PRO A 94 -2.54 5.33 5.44
CA PRO A 94 -2.42 6.77 5.63
C PRO A 94 -3.72 7.38 6.16
N LEU A 95 -3.59 8.37 7.04
CA LEU A 95 -4.70 9.16 7.61
C LEU A 95 -4.72 10.61 7.11
N SER A 96 -3.65 11.05 6.43
CA SER A 96 -3.53 12.37 5.83
C SER A 96 -3.33 12.25 4.33
N ASP A 97 -3.69 13.30 3.61
CA ASP A 97 -3.41 13.47 2.17
C ASP A 97 -3.96 12.32 1.31
N LEU A 98 -5.14 11.83 1.68
CA LEU A 98 -5.84 10.72 1.02
C LEU A 98 -6.04 11.00 -0.49
N ASP A 99 -6.26 12.27 -0.83
CA ASP A 99 -6.41 12.73 -2.22
C ASP A 99 -5.15 12.53 -3.06
N ALA A 100 -3.96 12.56 -2.45
CA ALA A 100 -2.70 12.34 -3.16
C ALA A 100 -2.53 10.88 -3.63
N TYR A 101 -3.30 9.95 -3.04
CA TYR A 101 -3.36 8.56 -3.44
C TYR A 101 -4.47 8.28 -4.47
N ASN A 102 -5.28 9.28 -4.82
CA ASN A 102 -6.37 9.07 -5.75
C ASN A 102 -5.81 8.84 -7.17
N VAL A 103 -6.22 7.72 -7.75
CA VAL A 103 -5.97 7.45 -9.15
C VAL A 103 -7.01 8.21 -9.99
N PRO A 104 -6.67 8.69 -11.21
CA PRO A 104 -7.60 9.46 -12.04
C PRO A 104 -8.97 8.79 -12.26
N GLU A 105 -9.00 7.46 -12.21
CA GLU A 105 -10.18 6.62 -12.35
C GLU A 105 -11.20 6.79 -11.22
N ILE A 106 -10.81 7.36 -10.07
CA ILE A 106 -11.72 7.68 -8.95
C ILE A 106 -12.63 8.87 -9.28
N ASN A 107 -12.17 9.80 -10.12
CA ASN A 107 -12.89 11.04 -10.44
C ASN A 107 -13.81 10.92 -11.66
N ASN A 108 -13.91 9.73 -12.27
CA ASN A 108 -14.74 9.47 -13.45
C ASN A 108 -16.09 8.80 -13.10
N GLU A 109 -16.56 8.92 -11.87
CA GLU A 109 -17.94 8.55 -11.46
C GLU A 109 -18.80 9.79 -11.18
#